data_AF-C6T5H8-F1
#
_entry.id   AF-C6T5H8-F1
#
_cell.length_a   1.000
_cell.length_b   1.000
_cell.length_c   1.000
_cell.angle_alpha   90.00
_cell.angle_beta   90.00
_cell.angle_gamma   90.00
#
_symmetry.space_group_name_H-M   'P 1'
#
loop_
_entity.id
_entity.type
_entity.pdbx_description
1 polymer ?
#
loop_
_entity_poly.entity_id
_entity_poly.type
_entity_poly.pdbx_seq_one_letter_code
_entity_poly.pdbx_strand_id
1 'polypeptide(L)'
;MMEYCKDVLSCLDSDTSLKIFMCLDDLADLVRVTCVSRSWRHFVIANGLCKQLCLRMFPQLSRVAFVVELNQNGAKEHAEVGSSYSMEWLSLLREHRVYAYLGRALMSSVAMNCIAKTVGASSTDNFPQESIDNTLEPRDYINGRYCYWSSDGQSNPNVPETLTYELVSQICVITEINIQPFQADFQRGSPIYSANL
;
A
#
# COMPACT_ATOMS: atom_id res chain seq x y z
N MET A 1 16.76 48.54 13.54
CA MET A 1 16.01 48.33 12.29
C MET A 1 15.60 46.87 12.30
N MET A 2 14.33 46.55 12.61
CA MET A 2 13.84 45.17 12.52
C MET A 2 13.60 44.88 11.04
N GLU A 3 14.34 43.95 10.46
CA GLU A 3 14.01 43.41 9.15
C GLU A 3 12.64 42.74 9.25
N TYR A 4 11.66 43.35 8.60
CA TYR A 4 10.32 42.79 8.46
C TYR A 4 10.44 41.62 7.46
N CYS A 5 10.79 40.45 7.97
CA CYS A 5 10.93 39.24 7.16
C CYS A 5 9.52 38.85 6.66
N LYS A 6 9.21 39.21 5.41
CA LYS A 6 7.93 38.89 4.79
C LYS A 6 7.82 37.38 4.59
N ASP A 7 6.64 36.83 4.87
CA ASP A 7 6.32 35.45 4.57
C ASP A 7 6.45 35.21 3.05
N VAL A 8 7.19 34.17 2.63
CA VAL A 8 7.37 33.83 1.20
C VAL A 8 6.02 33.68 0.50
N LEU A 9 5.00 33.12 1.17
CA LEU A 9 3.65 33.00 0.61
C LEU A 9 2.96 34.35 0.38
N SER A 10 3.37 35.39 1.09
CA SER A 10 2.86 36.75 0.85
C SER A 10 3.58 37.46 -0.32
N CYS A 11 4.72 36.92 -0.75
CA CYS A 11 5.55 37.45 -1.83
C CYS A 11 5.29 36.78 -3.17
N LEU A 12 4.60 35.64 -3.19
CA LEU A 12 4.33 34.83 -4.38
C LEU A 12 2.83 34.73 -4.62
N ASP A 13 2.44 34.54 -5.88
CA ASP A 13 1.06 34.16 -6.20
C ASP A 13 0.78 32.69 -5.80
N SER A 14 -0.51 32.34 -5.75
CA SER A 14 -0.96 31.02 -5.32
C SER A 14 -0.46 29.91 -6.24
N ASP A 15 -0.42 30.14 -7.56
CA ASP A 15 -0.03 29.11 -8.53
C ASP A 15 1.46 28.82 -8.46
N THR A 16 2.28 29.87 -8.31
CA THR A 16 3.72 29.74 -8.09
C THR A 16 4.01 29.02 -6.78
N SER A 17 3.32 29.39 -5.69
CA SER A 17 3.46 28.73 -4.39
C SER A 17 3.09 27.24 -4.46
N LEU A 18 2.01 26.91 -5.17
CA LEU A 18 1.56 25.54 -5.37
C LEU A 18 2.61 24.73 -6.14
N LYS A 19 3.16 25.27 -7.24
CA LYS A 19 4.22 24.61 -8.00
C LYS A 19 5.45 24.32 -7.15
N ILE A 20 5.88 25.29 -6.33
CA ILE A 20 7.02 25.11 -5.43
C ILE A 20 6.76 23.98 -4.43
N PHE A 21 5.61 23.96 -3.77
CA PHE A 21 5.31 22.90 -2.82
C PHE A 21 5.08 21.53 -3.49
N MET A 22 4.60 21.50 -4.73
CA MET A 22 4.47 20.26 -5.50
C MET A 22 5.82 19.70 -6.01
N CYS A 23 6.92 20.44 -5.87
CA CYS A 23 8.28 19.93 -6.03
C CYS A 23 8.77 19.11 -4.82
N LEU A 24 8.02 19.09 -3.70
CA LEU A 24 8.35 18.24 -2.55
C LEU A 24 7.85 16.82 -2.81
N ASP A 25 8.79 15.87 -2.87
CA ASP A 25 8.50 14.47 -3.19
C ASP A 25 8.34 13.56 -1.95
N ASP A 26 8.61 14.06 -0.73
CA ASP A 26 8.33 13.36 0.54
C ASP A 26 7.12 13.99 1.25
N LEU A 27 6.15 13.16 1.62
CA LEU A 27 4.99 13.57 2.43
C LEU A 27 5.41 14.17 3.78
N ALA A 28 6.54 13.74 4.35
CA ALA A 28 7.06 14.32 5.58
C ALA A 28 7.49 15.80 5.40
N ASP A 29 7.95 16.20 4.21
CA ASP A 29 8.27 17.60 3.93
C ASP A 29 7.02 18.46 3.88
N LEU A 30 5.94 17.98 3.27
CA LEU A 30 4.66 18.69 3.30
C LEU A 30 4.12 18.87 4.72
N VAL A 31 4.29 17.86 5.59
CA VAL A 31 3.94 17.99 7.02
C VAL A 31 4.83 19.03 7.70
N ARG A 32 6.15 19.04 7.46
CA ARG A 32 7.08 20.06 7.98
C ARG A 32 6.71 21.47 7.53
N VAL A 33 6.30 21.66 6.28
CA VAL A 33 5.79 22.93 5.74
C VAL A 33 4.59 23.44 6.56
N THR A 34 3.70 22.55 7.02
CA THR A 34 2.57 22.95 7.89
C THR A 34 2.98 23.42 9.28
N CYS A 35 4.21 23.14 9.71
CA CYS A 35 4.73 23.57 11.01
C CYS A 35 5.40 24.96 10.96
N VAL A 36 5.63 25.52 9.76
CA VAL A 36 6.33 26.81 9.57
C VAL A 36 5.48 27.97 10.08
N SER A 37 4.22 28.07 9.65
CA SER A 37 3.30 29.12 10.08
C SER A 37 1.84 28.70 9.86
N ARG A 38 0.89 29.46 10.44
CA ARG A 38 -0.54 29.25 10.20
C ARG A 38 -0.92 29.44 8.74
N SER A 39 -0.29 30.40 8.04
CA SER A 39 -0.51 30.66 6.62
C SER A 39 -0.08 29.47 5.76
N TRP A 40 1.09 28.91 6.06
CA TRP A 40 1.62 27.73 5.35
C TRP A 40 0.77 26.50 5.59
N ARG A 41 0.39 26.26 6.85
CA ARG A 41 -0.54 25.18 7.21
C ARG A 41 -1.86 25.32 6.46
N HIS A 42 -2.45 26.52 6.45
CA HIS A 42 -3.70 26.76 5.75
C HIS A 42 -3.55 26.48 4.25
N PHE A 43 -2.49 26.98 3.63
CA PHE A 43 -2.23 26.79 2.21
C PHE A 43 -2.11 25.30 1.82
N VAL A 44 -1.30 24.53 2.55
CA VAL A 44 -1.08 23.09 2.27
C VAL A 44 -2.38 22.30 2.37
N ILE A 45 -3.19 22.56 3.40
CA ILE A 45 -4.42 21.81 3.68
C ILE A 45 -5.54 22.24 2.74
N ALA A 46 -5.71 23.54 2.51
CA ALA A 46 -6.73 24.08 1.60
C ALA A 46 -6.54 23.58 0.16
N ASN A 47 -5.29 23.42 -0.28
CA ASN A 47 -4.96 22.89 -1.60
C ASN A 47 -4.85 21.35 -1.64
N GLY A 48 -5.04 20.66 -0.51
CA GLY A 48 -5.02 19.19 -0.45
C GLY A 48 -3.68 18.56 -0.88
N LEU A 49 -2.55 19.24 -0.65
CA LEU A 49 -1.27 18.83 -1.26
C LEU A 49 -0.82 17.43 -0.82
N CYS A 50 -1.04 17.03 0.44
CA CYS A 50 -0.73 15.67 0.89
C CYS A 50 -1.56 14.60 0.17
N LYS A 51 -2.83 14.89 -0.13
CA LYS A 51 -3.69 13.99 -0.92
C LYS A 51 -3.19 13.90 -2.35
N GLN A 52 -2.89 15.02 -2.98
CA GLN A 52 -2.36 15.04 -4.35
C GLN A 52 -1.05 14.26 -4.47
N LEU A 53 -0.08 14.50 -3.58
CA LEU A 53 1.19 13.77 -3.58
C LEU A 53 0.98 12.27 -3.30
N CYS A 54 0.17 11.90 -2.31
CA CYS A 54 -0.12 10.50 -2.00
C CYS A 54 -0.77 9.76 -3.18
N LEU A 55 -1.74 10.37 -3.87
CA LEU A 55 -2.37 9.79 -5.05
C LEU A 55 -1.42 9.71 -6.25
N ARG A 56 -0.48 10.66 -6.40
CA ARG A 56 0.56 10.62 -7.43
C ARG A 56 1.52 9.45 -7.22
N MET A 57 1.89 9.19 -5.96
CA MET A 57 2.77 8.08 -5.58
C MET A 57 2.06 6.72 -5.62
N PHE A 58 0.77 6.70 -5.27
CA PHE A 58 -0.04 5.50 -5.17
C PHE A 58 -1.38 5.67 -5.92
N PRO A 59 -1.38 5.62 -7.27
CA PRO A 59 -2.58 5.86 -8.09
C PRO A 59 -3.77 4.96 -7.76
N GLN A 60 -3.52 3.76 -7.21
CA GLN A 60 -4.55 2.81 -6.76
C GLN A 60 -5.47 3.40 -5.67
N LEU A 61 -4.99 4.37 -4.89
CA LEU A 61 -5.76 5.01 -3.83
C LEU A 61 -6.82 5.98 -4.38
N SER A 62 -6.81 6.29 -5.68
CA SER A 62 -7.85 7.12 -6.32
C SER A 62 -9.25 6.51 -6.23
N ARG A 63 -9.34 5.19 -6.00
CA ARG A 63 -10.61 4.45 -5.82
C ARG A 63 -11.19 4.56 -4.42
N VAL A 64 -10.49 5.20 -3.47
CA VAL A 64 -10.99 5.41 -2.11
C VAL A 64 -12.19 6.36 -2.16
N ALA A 65 -13.37 5.82 -1.86
CA ALA A 65 -14.62 6.56 -1.95
C ALA A 65 -14.76 7.64 -0.87
N PHE A 66 -14.36 7.32 0.36
CA PHE A 66 -14.39 8.27 1.48
C PHE A 66 -13.44 7.85 2.59
N VAL A 67 -13.14 8.80 3.48
CA VAL A 67 -12.24 8.61 4.63
C VAL A 67 -13.06 8.71 5.92
N VAL A 68 -12.93 7.70 6.78
CA VAL A 68 -13.54 7.67 8.13
C VAL A 68 -12.42 7.53 9.17
N GLU A 69 -12.46 8.37 10.21
CA GLU A 69 -11.52 8.30 11.33
C GLU A 69 -12.28 7.73 12.54
N LEU A 70 -11.95 6.50 12.94
CA LEU A 70 -12.68 5.74 13.98
C LEU A 70 -12.42 6.22 15.43
N ASN A 71 -11.47 7.14 15.64
CA ASN A 71 -11.00 7.53 16.98
C ASN A 71 -11.60 8.82 17.54
N GLN A 72 -12.73 9.28 17.02
CA GLN A 72 -13.48 10.38 17.65
C GLN A 72 -14.35 9.84 18.81
N ASN A 73 -13.73 9.18 19.79
CA ASN A 73 -14.38 8.89 21.05
C ASN A 73 -14.60 10.21 21.81
N GLY A 74 -15.85 10.70 21.85
CA GLY A 74 -16.30 11.54 22.97
C GLY A 74 -17.04 12.84 22.66
N ALA A 75 -17.26 13.22 21.41
CA ALA A 75 -18.26 14.24 21.10
C ALA A 75 -19.49 13.54 20.57
N LYS A 76 -20.50 13.33 21.44
CA LYS A 76 -21.88 13.37 20.95
C LYS A 76 -21.97 14.66 20.16
N GLU A 77 -22.05 14.56 18.84
CA GLU A 77 -22.44 15.68 18.00
C GLU A 77 -23.85 16.06 18.45
N HIS A 78 -23.93 16.97 19.43
CA HIS A 78 -24.93 18.00 19.35
C HIS A 78 -24.83 18.49 17.92
N ALA A 79 -25.95 18.42 17.20
CA ALA A 79 -26.10 19.01 15.88
C ALA A 79 -25.89 20.52 16.01
N GLU A 80 -24.64 20.94 16.18
CA GLU A 80 -24.24 22.32 16.00
C GLU A 80 -24.34 22.54 14.50
N VAL A 81 -25.24 23.45 14.15
CA VAL A 81 -25.43 24.01 12.83
C VAL A 81 -24.16 24.77 12.48
N GLY A 82 -23.08 24.04 12.16
CA GLY A 82 -21.84 24.58 11.64
C GLY A 82 -22.09 25.07 10.22
N SER A 83 -21.50 26.22 9.86
CA SER A 83 -21.55 26.69 8.48
C SER A 83 -20.86 25.68 7.55
N SER A 84 -21.29 25.63 6.28
CA SER A 84 -20.69 24.76 5.25
C SER A 84 -19.15 24.84 5.24
N TYR A 85 -18.62 26.06 5.38
CA TYR A 85 -17.19 26.34 5.42
C TYR A 85 -16.45 25.64 6.59
N SER A 86 -17.08 25.56 7.76
CA SER A 86 -16.49 24.87 8.92
C SER A 86 -16.42 23.35 8.70
N MET A 87 -17.47 22.76 8.13
CA MET A 87 -17.49 21.34 7.80
C MET A 87 -16.48 20.98 6.69
N GLU A 88 -16.40 21.81 5.65
CA GLU A 88 -15.43 21.65 4.56
C GLU A 88 -13.99 21.69 5.08
N TRP A 89 -13.66 22.68 5.92
CA TRP A 89 -12.32 22.78 6.51
C TRP A 89 -11.96 21.59 7.41
N LEU A 90 -12.89 21.10 8.22
CA LEU A 90 -12.70 19.90 9.03
C LEU A 90 -12.47 18.66 8.15
N SER A 91 -13.19 18.54 7.03
CA SER A 91 -12.97 17.47 6.06
C SER A 91 -11.56 17.54 5.46
N LEU A 92 -11.10 18.72 5.06
CA LEU A 92 -9.74 18.93 4.53
C LEU A 92 -8.66 18.59 5.56
N LEU A 93 -8.86 18.97 6.82
CA LEU A 93 -7.98 18.60 7.93
C LEU A 93 -7.88 17.09 8.11
N ARG A 94 -9.03 16.39 8.04
CA ARG A 94 -9.09 14.92 8.12
C ARG A 94 -8.38 14.27 6.94
N GLU A 95 -8.65 14.72 5.71
CA GLU A 95 -7.98 14.21 4.52
C GLU A 95 -6.46 14.43 4.60
N HIS A 96 -6.03 15.63 4.99
CA HIS A 96 -4.61 15.94 5.16
C HIS A 96 -3.92 14.95 6.10
N ARG A 97 -4.49 14.68 7.28
CA ARG A 97 -3.93 13.72 8.25
C ARG A 97 -3.88 12.30 7.69
N VAL A 98 -4.99 11.84 7.11
CA VAL A 98 -5.09 10.45 6.63
C VAL A 98 -4.16 10.21 5.45
N TYR A 99 -4.13 11.08 4.44
CA TYR A 99 -3.26 10.89 3.28
C TYR A 99 -1.77 11.09 3.62
N ALA A 100 -1.44 12.01 4.53
CA ALA A 100 -0.06 12.15 5.02
C ALA A 100 0.39 10.87 5.76
N TYR A 101 -0.43 10.35 6.66
CA TYR A 101 -0.11 9.14 7.43
C TYR A 101 -0.07 7.90 6.54
N LEU A 102 -1.10 7.68 5.72
CA LEU A 102 -1.21 6.53 4.83
C LEU A 102 -0.05 6.50 3.83
N GLY A 103 0.20 7.61 3.13
CA GLY A 103 1.28 7.65 2.17
C GLY A 103 2.65 7.47 2.83
N ARG A 104 2.87 8.02 4.03
CA ARG A 104 4.10 7.76 4.80
C ARG A 104 4.24 6.29 5.18
N ALA A 105 3.17 5.64 5.65
CA ALA A 105 3.17 4.23 6.01
C ALA A 105 3.53 3.34 4.80
N LEU A 106 2.94 3.64 3.64
CA LEU A 106 3.22 2.94 2.38
C LEU A 106 4.65 3.17 1.87
N MET A 107 5.22 4.38 2.03
CA MET A 107 6.63 4.64 1.69
C MET A 107 7.61 3.94 2.64
N SER A 108 7.23 3.80 3.90
CA SER A 108 8.07 3.20 4.94
C SER A 108 7.96 1.68 5.05
N SER A 109 7.08 1.04 4.26
CA SER A 109 6.92 -0.40 4.32
C SER A 109 8.21 -1.08 3.87
N VAL A 110 8.89 -1.72 4.81
CA VAL A 110 10.02 -2.61 4.51
C VAL A 110 9.48 -3.76 3.66
N ALA A 111 10.20 -4.12 2.61
CA ALA A 111 9.91 -5.31 1.83
C ALA A 111 9.94 -6.53 2.77
N MET A 112 8.76 -7.00 3.15
CA MET A 112 8.56 -8.14 4.03
C MET A 112 7.66 -9.13 3.30
N ASN A 113 7.82 -10.42 3.60
CA ASN A 113 6.88 -11.42 3.12
C ASN A 113 5.48 -11.04 3.62
N CYS A 114 4.57 -10.77 2.68
CA CYS A 114 3.21 -10.35 3.00
C CYS A 114 2.26 -11.54 3.17
N ILE A 115 2.73 -12.77 3.00
CA ILE A 115 1.98 -14.00 3.25
C ILE A 115 2.04 -14.34 4.74
N ALA A 116 0.87 -14.47 5.36
CA ALA A 116 0.71 -14.94 6.74
C ALA A 116 0.75 -16.47 6.82
N LYS A 117 -0.03 -17.14 5.96
CA LYS A 117 -0.12 -18.59 5.88
C LYS A 117 -0.75 -19.04 4.57
N THR A 118 -0.63 -20.33 4.30
CA THR A 118 -1.39 -21.01 3.25
C THR A 118 -2.86 -21.12 3.64
N VAL A 119 -3.74 -20.99 2.63
CA VAL A 119 -5.18 -21.24 2.77
C VAL A 119 -5.55 -22.53 2.04
N GLY A 120 -5.03 -22.72 0.84
CA GLY A 120 -5.22 -23.95 0.07
C GLY A 120 -4.71 -23.85 -1.35
N ALA A 121 -4.59 -25.02 -1.98
CA ALA A 121 -4.35 -25.15 -3.42
C ALA A 121 -5.62 -25.68 -4.12
N SER A 122 -5.76 -25.42 -5.41
CA SER A 122 -6.83 -25.99 -6.24
C SER A 122 -6.83 -27.53 -6.24
N SER A 123 -5.64 -28.13 -6.17
CA SER A 123 -5.37 -29.57 -6.17
C SER A 123 -3.98 -29.82 -5.55
N THR A 124 -3.67 -31.07 -5.24
CA THR A 124 -2.34 -31.48 -4.74
C THR A 124 -2.15 -32.97 -5.00
N ASP A 125 -1.16 -33.32 -5.83
CA ASP A 125 -0.96 -34.70 -6.28
C ASP A 125 -0.55 -35.62 -5.12
N ASN A 126 0.70 -35.47 -4.64
CA ASN A 126 1.21 -36.29 -3.54
C ASN A 126 1.04 -35.58 -2.20
N PHE A 127 -0.20 -35.42 -1.74
CA PHE A 127 -0.47 -34.85 -0.42
C PHE A 127 -0.07 -35.81 0.72
N PRO A 128 0.61 -35.34 1.80
CA PRO A 128 1.04 -33.97 2.09
C PRO A 128 2.48 -33.64 1.62
N GLN A 129 3.14 -34.53 0.88
CA GLN A 129 4.54 -34.40 0.48
C GLN A 129 4.79 -33.19 -0.45
N GLU A 130 3.84 -32.89 -1.33
CA GLU A 130 3.93 -31.83 -2.34
C GLU A 130 2.89 -30.72 -2.07
N SER A 131 2.57 -30.50 -0.80
CA SER A 131 1.59 -29.51 -0.36
C SER A 131 2.04 -28.07 -0.61
N ILE A 132 1.05 -27.17 -0.74
CA ILE A 132 1.26 -25.72 -0.79
C ILE A 132 2.13 -25.18 0.35
N ASP A 133 2.16 -25.81 1.53
CA ASP A 133 2.99 -25.35 2.65
C ASP A 133 4.49 -25.28 2.32
N ASN A 134 4.94 -26.12 1.38
CA ASN A 134 6.32 -26.13 0.92
C ASN A 134 6.71 -24.83 0.18
N THR A 135 5.76 -24.09 -0.41
CA THR A 135 6.06 -22.87 -1.18
C THR A 135 6.40 -21.67 -0.28
N LEU A 136 6.13 -21.78 1.02
CA LEU A 136 6.55 -20.78 2.01
C LEU A 136 8.01 -20.99 2.45
N GLU A 137 8.61 -22.13 2.11
CA GLU A 137 10.01 -22.40 2.40
C GLU A 137 10.90 -21.84 1.29
N PRO A 138 11.79 -20.88 1.58
CA PRO A 138 12.68 -20.31 0.57
C PRO A 138 13.75 -21.27 0.04
N ARG A 139 13.93 -22.45 0.65
CA ARG A 139 14.92 -23.44 0.23
C ARG A 139 14.26 -24.56 -0.56
N ASP A 140 14.86 -24.94 -1.69
CA ASP A 140 14.36 -26.04 -2.52
C ASP A 140 14.48 -27.42 -1.84
N TYR A 141 15.33 -27.57 -0.83
CA TYR A 141 15.58 -28.85 -0.16
C TYR A 141 15.92 -28.70 1.32
N ILE A 142 15.19 -29.41 2.20
CA ILE A 142 15.37 -29.43 3.64
C ILE A 142 15.21 -30.84 4.19
N ASN A 143 16.12 -31.25 5.09
CA ASN A 143 16.02 -32.51 5.85
C ASN A 143 15.73 -33.75 4.99
N GLY A 144 16.33 -33.86 3.81
CA GLY A 144 16.10 -35.02 2.95
C GLY A 144 14.98 -34.84 1.91
N ARG A 145 14.22 -33.74 1.97
CA ARG A 145 12.98 -33.54 1.21
C ARG A 145 13.04 -32.27 0.36
N TYR A 146 12.54 -32.37 -0.86
CA TYR A 146 12.36 -31.21 -1.73
C TYR A 146 11.11 -30.41 -1.34
N CYS A 147 11.22 -29.09 -1.36
CA CYS A 147 10.14 -28.17 -1.03
C CYS A 147 9.56 -27.59 -2.32
N TYR A 148 8.48 -28.20 -2.80
CA TYR A 148 7.69 -27.69 -3.93
C TYR A 148 6.23 -28.04 -3.75
N TRP A 149 5.39 -27.38 -4.55
CA TRP A 149 4.00 -27.79 -4.74
C TRP A 149 3.83 -28.39 -6.13
N SER A 150 2.98 -29.41 -6.23
CA SER A 150 2.53 -30.00 -7.48
C SER A 150 1.00 -30.09 -7.48
N SER A 151 0.41 -29.97 -8.65
CA SER A 151 -1.00 -30.25 -8.85
C SER A 151 -1.22 -31.66 -9.37
N ASP A 152 -2.45 -32.16 -9.27
CA ASP A 152 -2.92 -33.40 -9.93
C ASP A 152 -2.80 -33.33 -11.47
N GLY A 153 -2.55 -32.12 -12.00
CA GLY A 153 -2.57 -31.82 -13.42
C GLY A 153 -4.00 -31.71 -13.97
N GLN A 154 -4.12 -30.97 -15.07
CA GLN A 154 -5.41 -30.79 -15.72
C GLN A 154 -5.26 -30.64 -17.23
N SER A 155 -5.95 -31.52 -17.97
CA SER A 155 -5.92 -31.54 -19.43
C SER A 155 -6.72 -30.40 -20.05
N ASN A 156 -7.73 -29.88 -19.32
CA ASN A 156 -8.53 -28.76 -19.77
C ASN A 156 -7.86 -27.43 -19.37
N PRO A 157 -7.35 -26.62 -20.31
CA PRO A 157 -6.65 -25.37 -19.99
C PRO A 157 -7.58 -24.30 -19.37
N ASN A 158 -8.90 -24.50 -19.41
CA ASN A 158 -9.86 -23.58 -18.81
C ASN A 158 -10.08 -23.80 -17.31
N VAL A 159 -9.53 -24.88 -16.74
CA VAL A 159 -9.62 -25.13 -15.30
C VAL A 159 -8.36 -24.53 -14.67
N PRO A 160 -8.50 -23.50 -13.82
CA PRO A 160 -7.34 -22.82 -13.26
C PRO A 160 -6.68 -23.65 -12.16
N GLU A 161 -5.35 -23.62 -12.14
CA GLU A 161 -4.56 -24.15 -11.03
C GLU A 161 -4.08 -22.98 -10.16
N THR A 162 -4.46 -22.98 -8.89
CA THR A 162 -4.30 -21.81 -8.02
C THR A 162 -3.73 -22.17 -6.67
N LEU A 163 -2.92 -21.26 -6.14
CA LEU A 163 -2.44 -21.27 -4.76
C LEU A 163 -3.02 -20.06 -4.05
N THR A 164 -3.69 -20.30 -2.93
CA THR A 164 -4.36 -19.26 -2.14
C THR A 164 -3.64 -19.09 -0.81
N TYR A 165 -3.31 -17.84 -0.50
CA TYR A 165 -2.60 -17.45 0.73
C TYR A 165 -3.39 -16.39 1.48
N GLU A 166 -3.29 -16.40 2.80
CA GLU A 166 -3.76 -15.33 3.66
C GLU A 166 -2.65 -14.29 3.79
N LEU A 167 -2.99 -13.01 3.68
CA LEU A 167 -2.03 -11.91 3.83
C LEU A 167 -1.91 -11.49 5.30
N VAL A 168 -0.75 -10.94 5.69
CA VAL A 168 -0.43 -10.52 7.08
C VAL A 168 -1.31 -9.39 7.62
N SER A 169 -2.05 -8.70 6.75
CA SER A 169 -2.90 -7.57 7.11
C SER A 169 -4.11 -7.48 6.17
N GLN A 170 -5.12 -6.74 6.58
CA GLN A 170 -6.28 -6.40 5.73
C GLN A 170 -5.87 -5.59 4.50
N ILE A 171 -4.76 -4.85 4.59
CA ILE A 171 -4.17 -4.12 3.47
C ILE A 171 -2.68 -4.47 3.41
N CYS A 172 -2.26 -5.05 2.29
CA CYS A 172 -0.86 -5.29 1.94
C CYS A 172 -0.57 -4.67 0.58
N VAL A 173 0.64 -4.12 0.42
CA VAL A 173 1.15 -3.70 -0.88
C VAL A 173 2.01 -4.83 -1.42
N ILE A 174 1.61 -5.41 -2.55
CA ILE A 174 2.38 -6.43 -3.25
C ILE A 174 3.18 -5.72 -4.34
N THR A 175 4.50 -5.67 -4.18
CA THR A 175 5.40 -5.06 -5.16
C THR A 175 5.92 -6.08 -6.17
N GLU A 176 6.07 -7.33 -5.77
CA GLU A 176 6.64 -8.41 -6.56
C GLU A 176 5.99 -9.75 -6.16
N ILE A 177 5.84 -10.65 -7.14
CA ILE A 177 5.46 -12.04 -6.92
C ILE A 177 6.55 -12.89 -7.58
N ASN A 178 7.29 -13.62 -6.77
CA ASN A 178 8.37 -14.49 -7.24
C ASN A 178 7.85 -15.93 -7.36
N ILE A 179 7.94 -16.50 -8.56
CA ILE A 179 7.57 -17.88 -8.85
C ILE A 179 8.77 -18.56 -9.49
N GLN A 180 9.24 -19.64 -8.88
CA GLN A 180 10.33 -20.46 -9.40
C GLN A 180 9.75 -21.81 -9.85
N PRO A 181 9.80 -22.13 -11.15
CA PRO A 181 9.48 -23.48 -11.61
C PRO A 181 10.43 -24.50 -10.97
N PHE A 182 9.87 -25.60 -10.49
CA PHE A 182 10.66 -26.66 -9.86
C PHE A 182 11.23 -27.62 -10.92
N GLN A 183 12.53 -27.89 -10.82
CA GLN A 183 13.23 -28.86 -11.66
C GLN A 183 13.39 -30.17 -10.89
N ALA A 184 12.84 -31.27 -11.42
CA ALA A 184 12.84 -32.56 -10.75
C ALA A 184 14.18 -33.30 -10.94
N ASP A 185 15.23 -32.85 -10.25
CA ASP A 185 16.60 -33.40 -10.36
C ASP A 185 16.72 -34.87 -9.94
N PHE A 186 15.74 -35.38 -9.21
CA PHE A 186 15.66 -36.80 -8.85
C PHE A 186 15.20 -37.69 -10.02
N GLN A 187 14.80 -37.10 -11.16
CA GLN A 187 14.37 -37.83 -12.35
C GLN A 187 15.37 -37.72 -13.49
N ARG A 188 15.39 -38.74 -14.35
CA ARG A 188 16.27 -38.78 -15.52
C ARG A 188 15.95 -37.62 -16.46
N GLY A 189 16.96 -36.77 -16.71
CA GLY A 189 16.84 -35.61 -17.59
C GLY A 189 16.37 -34.34 -16.90
N SER A 190 16.15 -34.38 -15.58
CA SER A 190 15.77 -33.22 -14.74
C SER A 190 14.66 -32.37 -15.36
N PRO A 191 13.46 -32.95 -15.61
CA PRO A 191 12.38 -32.24 -16.27
C PRO A 191 11.87 -31.09 -15.40
N ILE A 192 11.43 -30.02 -16.05
CA ILE A 192 10.61 -28.98 -15.45
C ILE A 192 9.18 -29.26 -15.90
N TYR A 193 8.28 -29.45 -14.95
CA TYR A 193 6.88 -29.66 -15.24
C TYR A 193 6.21 -28.31 -15.52
N SER A 194 5.63 -28.18 -16.71
CA SER A 194 4.80 -27.05 -17.09
C SER A 194 3.47 -27.55 -17.61
N ALA A 195 2.45 -26.68 -17.63
CA ALA A 195 1.24 -26.96 -18.37
C ALA A 195 1.62 -27.29 -19.84
N ASN A 196 0.99 -28.33 -20.40
CA ASN A 196 1.09 -28.60 -21.83
C ASN A 196 0.31 -27.50 -22.55
N LEU A 197 1.01 -26.67 -23.34
CA LEU A 197 0.42 -25.66 -24.22
C LEU A 197 -0.14 -26.29 -25.50
#